data_AF-A0A429BSC1-F1
#
_entry.id   AF-A0A429BSC1-F1
#
_cell.length_a   1.000
_cell.length_b   1.000
_cell.length_c   1.000
_cell.angle_alpha   90.00
_cell.angle_beta   90.00
_cell.angle_gamma   90.00
#
_symmetry.space_group_name_H-M   'P 1'
#
loop_
_entity.id
_entity.type
_entity.pdbx_description
1 polymer ?
#
loop_
_entity_poly.entity_id
_entity_poly.type
_entity_poly.pdbx_seq_one_letter_code
_entity_poly.pdbx_strand_id
1 'polypeptide(L)'
;MLAAGYKVVAFSDPLCGPQADGEYLRQFLTAVEGPVVLVGHSHGGAVIGNGATGIPNVKALVYVAAHAPEQGESVAAADTLGGGHTDVTDHLIVRPFPGPPGDGDAYIDPAYFRTLFAQDLPRSTTGFMAATQRPGAPTALVTPSGPPAWRSVPSWYLIARQDRIIPPEAERAMAKRAGATTVEIDSSHVAMMSHPDMVTNLILRAARQPW
;
A
#
# COMPACT_ATOMS: atom_id res chain seq x y z
N MET A 1 -4.85 -3.06 -17.41
CA MET A 1 -5.42 -1.69 -17.43
C MET A 1 -5.24 -0.97 -18.77
N LEU A 2 -4.01 -0.72 -19.25
CA LEU A 2 -3.78 -0.07 -20.56
C LEU A 2 -4.48 -0.77 -21.73
N ALA A 3 -4.38 -2.11 -21.79
CA ALA A 3 -5.10 -2.91 -22.79
C ALA A 3 -6.63 -2.81 -22.71
N ALA A 4 -7.17 -2.38 -21.58
CA ALA A 4 -8.60 -2.12 -21.38
C ALA A 4 -8.99 -0.66 -21.66
N GLY A 5 -8.09 0.15 -22.23
CA GLY A 5 -8.37 1.53 -22.67
C GLY A 5 -8.24 2.60 -21.58
N TYR A 6 -7.76 2.26 -20.39
CA TYR A 6 -7.56 3.23 -19.30
C TYR A 6 -6.26 4.01 -19.46
N LYS A 7 -6.28 5.30 -19.12
CA LYS A 7 -5.07 6.07 -18.84
C LYS A 7 -4.53 5.61 -17.48
N VAL A 8 -3.25 5.28 -17.42
CA VAL A 8 -2.61 4.75 -16.19
C VAL A 8 -1.36 5.55 -15.92
N VAL A 9 -1.19 5.98 -14.66
CA VAL A 9 0.03 6.59 -14.16
C VAL A 9 0.52 5.79 -12.97
N ALA A 10 1.79 5.39 -13.00
CA ALA A 10 2.48 4.85 -11.84
C ALA A 10 3.12 6.01 -11.08
N PHE A 11 2.42 6.50 -10.04
CA PHE A 11 2.91 7.59 -9.19
C PHE A 11 4.17 7.13 -8.44
N SER A 12 5.20 7.99 -8.43
CA SER A 12 6.47 7.69 -7.75
C SER A 12 6.40 8.13 -6.29
N ASP A 13 5.85 7.26 -5.45
CA ASP A 13 5.78 7.45 -4.00
C ASP A 13 7.18 7.66 -3.39
N PRO A 14 7.42 8.70 -2.58
CA PRO A 14 8.71 8.95 -1.91
C PRO A 14 9.05 7.97 -0.78
N LEU A 15 8.05 7.32 -0.16
CA LEU A 15 8.22 6.43 0.99
C LEU A 15 8.75 7.14 2.26
N CYS A 16 8.34 8.39 2.47
CA CYS A 16 8.75 9.23 3.60
C CYS A 16 7.69 9.30 4.71
N GLY A 17 6.53 8.66 4.54
CA GLY A 17 5.49 8.53 5.57
C GLY A 17 4.12 8.98 5.07
N PRO A 18 3.02 8.47 5.67
CA PRO A 18 1.67 8.62 5.12
C PRO A 18 1.25 10.07 4.88
N GLN A 19 1.65 10.98 5.76
CA GLN A 19 1.31 12.40 5.68
C GLN A 19 2.09 13.12 4.56
N ALA A 20 3.41 12.96 4.53
CA ALA A 20 4.27 13.64 3.55
C ALA A 20 4.00 13.10 2.13
N ASP A 21 3.91 11.78 2.00
CA ASP A 21 3.64 11.11 0.73
C ASP A 21 2.20 11.40 0.26
N GLY A 22 1.23 11.43 1.19
CA GLY A 22 -0.15 11.78 0.91
C GLY A 22 -0.31 13.22 0.41
N GLU A 23 0.39 14.18 1.02
CA GLU A 23 0.42 15.57 0.55
C GLU A 23 1.03 15.69 -0.84
N TYR A 24 2.12 14.96 -1.11
CA TYR A 24 2.73 14.94 -2.44
C TYR A 24 1.78 14.34 -3.50
N LEU A 25 1.09 13.24 -3.17
CA LEU A 25 0.04 12.68 -4.03
C LEU A 25 -1.10 13.68 -4.25
N ARG A 26 -1.53 14.39 -3.21
CA ARG A 26 -2.60 15.39 -3.28
C ARG A 26 -2.25 16.50 -4.27
N GLN A 27 -1.02 16.99 -4.24
CA GLN A 27 -0.52 17.98 -5.19
C GLN A 27 -0.50 17.42 -6.62
N PHE A 28 -0.02 16.19 -6.80
CA PHE A 28 -0.02 15.52 -8.09
C PHE A 28 -1.44 15.40 -8.68
N LEU A 29 -2.45 15.07 -7.86
CA LEU A 29 -3.84 14.92 -8.30
C LEU A 29 -4.47 16.20 -8.82
N THR A 30 -3.95 17.37 -8.46
CA THR A 30 -4.44 18.66 -9.01
C THR A 30 -4.17 18.81 -10.51
N ALA A 31 -3.16 18.09 -11.03
CA ALA A 31 -2.81 18.08 -12.45
C ALA A 31 -3.48 16.93 -13.22
N VAL A 32 -4.29 16.08 -12.56
CA VAL A 32 -4.95 14.93 -13.19
C VAL A 32 -6.40 15.27 -13.50
N GLU A 33 -6.72 15.34 -14.79
CA GLU A 33 -8.08 15.63 -15.25
C GLU A 33 -8.98 14.37 -15.24
N GLY A 34 -10.26 14.60 -14.92
CA GLY A 34 -11.32 13.57 -14.99
C GLY A 34 -11.37 12.63 -13.77
N PRO A 35 -12.29 11.65 -13.78
CA PRO A 35 -12.45 10.69 -12.69
C PRO A 35 -11.21 9.82 -12.47
N VAL A 36 -10.78 9.69 -11.21
CA VAL A 36 -9.59 8.94 -10.79
C VAL A 36 -9.98 7.77 -9.92
N VAL A 37 -9.40 6.60 -10.21
CA VAL A 37 -9.34 5.45 -9.31
C VAL A 37 -7.93 5.40 -8.75
N LEU A 38 -7.77 5.54 -7.44
CA LEU A 38 -6.49 5.40 -6.77
C LEU A 38 -6.28 3.95 -6.36
N VAL A 39 -5.10 3.41 -6.65
CA VAL A 39 -4.71 2.04 -6.30
C VAL A 39 -3.47 2.11 -5.44
N GLY A 40 -3.55 1.61 -4.21
CA GLY A 40 -2.46 1.59 -3.24
C GLY A 40 -2.09 0.17 -2.87
N HIS A 41 -0.82 -0.18 -3.04
CA HIS A 41 -0.23 -1.42 -2.51
C HIS A 41 0.59 -1.11 -1.27
N SER A 42 0.55 -1.97 -0.25
CA SER A 42 1.34 -1.81 0.98
C SER A 42 1.13 -0.41 1.62
N HIS A 43 2.22 0.27 1.97
CA HIS A 43 2.26 1.68 2.39
C HIS A 43 1.45 2.62 1.49
N GLY A 44 1.43 2.36 0.18
CA GLY A 44 0.66 3.14 -0.79
C GLY A 44 -0.84 3.21 -0.47
N GLY A 45 -1.38 2.23 0.27
CA GLY A 45 -2.73 2.31 0.81
C GLY A 45 -2.91 3.49 1.79
N ALA A 46 -1.95 3.67 2.71
CA ALA A 46 -1.96 4.79 3.64
C ALA A 46 -1.79 6.11 2.87
N VAL A 47 -0.96 6.13 1.85
CA VAL A 47 -0.74 7.30 0.98
C VAL A 47 -2.02 7.74 0.27
N ILE A 48 -2.73 6.82 -0.41
CA ILE A 48 -3.99 7.17 -1.09
C ILE A 48 -5.08 7.57 -0.09
N GLY A 49 -5.09 6.96 1.11
CA GLY A 49 -6.00 7.32 2.18
C GLY A 49 -5.78 8.75 2.69
N ASN A 50 -4.52 9.16 2.88
CA ASN A 50 -4.18 10.51 3.33
C ASN A 50 -4.35 11.55 2.23
N GLY A 51 -3.91 11.25 1.01
CA GLY A 51 -3.85 12.20 -0.10
C GLY A 51 -5.18 12.49 -0.79
N ALA A 52 -6.16 11.58 -0.69
CA ALA A 52 -7.43 11.70 -1.40
C ALA A 52 -8.55 12.38 -0.59
N THR A 53 -8.33 12.67 0.69
CA THR A 53 -9.37 13.27 1.53
C THR A 53 -9.79 14.64 0.99
N GLY A 54 -11.08 14.75 0.64
CA GLY A 54 -11.66 15.98 0.10
C GLY A 54 -11.36 16.23 -1.40
N ILE A 55 -10.79 15.27 -2.12
CA ILE A 55 -10.44 15.43 -3.53
C ILE A 55 -11.60 14.95 -4.44
N PRO A 56 -12.31 15.85 -5.14
CA PRO A 56 -13.61 15.54 -5.75
C PRO A 56 -13.55 14.65 -7.00
N ASN A 57 -12.40 14.62 -7.68
CA ASN A 57 -12.19 13.78 -8.86
C ASN A 57 -11.77 12.35 -8.50
N VAL A 58 -11.41 12.05 -7.24
CA VAL A 58 -11.18 10.66 -6.81
C VAL A 58 -12.52 9.98 -6.54
N LYS A 59 -12.81 8.93 -7.31
CA LYS A 59 -14.11 8.22 -7.29
C LYS A 59 -14.05 6.86 -6.60
N ALA A 60 -12.86 6.29 -6.47
CA ALA A 60 -12.66 4.98 -5.86
C ALA A 60 -11.25 4.83 -5.29
N LEU A 61 -11.14 4.08 -4.19
CA LEU A 61 -9.89 3.63 -3.60
C LEU A 61 -9.79 2.11 -3.72
N VAL A 62 -8.66 1.60 -4.20
CA VAL A 62 -8.38 0.17 -4.29
C VAL A 62 -7.13 -0.13 -3.47
N TYR A 63 -7.31 -0.87 -2.39
CA TYR A 63 -6.24 -1.35 -1.53
C TYR A 63 -5.84 -2.75 -1.97
N VAL A 64 -4.55 -2.99 -2.18
CA VAL A 64 -4.02 -4.29 -2.59
C VAL A 64 -2.97 -4.69 -1.58
N ALA A 65 -3.28 -5.61 -0.65
CA ALA A 65 -2.38 -5.98 0.44
C ALA A 65 -1.74 -4.74 1.10
N ALA A 66 -2.59 -3.85 1.63
CA ALA A 66 -2.24 -2.45 1.86
C ALA A 66 -2.73 -1.86 3.17
N HIS A 67 -1.99 -0.93 3.75
CA HIS A 67 -2.42 -0.23 4.95
C HIS A 67 -3.64 0.66 4.66
N ALA A 68 -4.69 0.57 5.47
CA ALA A 68 -5.80 1.53 5.48
C ALA A 68 -6.04 2.01 6.92
N PRO A 69 -5.07 2.78 7.47
CA PRO A 69 -5.08 3.20 8.86
C PRO A 69 -6.24 4.17 9.16
N GLU A 70 -6.61 4.24 10.43
CA GLU A 70 -7.47 5.30 10.96
C GLU A 70 -6.66 6.57 11.22
N GLN A 71 -7.34 7.72 11.33
CA GLN A 71 -6.72 8.94 11.80
C GLN A 71 -6.00 8.73 13.15
N GLY A 72 -4.75 9.15 13.23
CA GLY A 72 -3.89 9.02 14.40
C GLY A 72 -3.19 7.66 14.51
N GLU A 73 -3.55 6.66 13.71
CA GLU A 73 -2.92 5.33 13.70
C GLU A 73 -1.67 5.35 12.80
N SER A 74 -0.57 4.78 13.27
CA SER A 74 0.61 4.52 12.45
C SER A 74 0.48 3.17 11.73
N VAL A 75 1.27 2.93 10.68
CA VAL A 75 1.23 1.63 9.98
C VAL A 75 1.69 0.49 10.88
N ALA A 76 2.69 0.72 11.75
CA ALA A 76 3.11 -0.27 12.74
C ALA A 76 2.01 -0.60 13.76
N ALA A 77 1.19 0.38 14.17
CA ALA A 77 0.04 0.11 15.01
C ALA A 77 -1.04 -0.67 14.25
N ALA A 78 -1.27 -0.32 12.98
CA ALA A 78 -2.24 -0.99 12.11
C ALA A 78 -1.89 -2.47 11.88
N ASP A 79 -0.61 -2.84 11.79
CA ASP A 79 -0.16 -4.22 11.62
C ASP A 79 -0.55 -5.14 12.80
N THR A 80 -0.84 -4.57 13.98
CA THR A 80 -1.24 -5.34 15.18
C THR A 80 -2.75 -5.61 15.25
N LEU A 81 -3.54 -5.02 14.34
CA LEU A 81 -4.99 -5.19 14.33
C LEU A 81 -5.37 -6.66 14.14
N GLY A 82 -6.41 -7.10 14.86
CA GLY A 82 -6.84 -8.50 14.83
C GLY A 82 -5.84 -9.48 15.49
N GLY A 83 -4.83 -8.97 16.21
CA GLY A 83 -3.78 -9.79 16.81
C GLY A 83 -2.60 -10.06 15.87
N GLY A 84 -2.47 -9.26 14.80
CA GLY A 84 -1.44 -9.43 13.78
C GLY A 84 -0.02 -9.23 14.28
N HIS A 85 0.90 -9.94 13.64
CA HIS A 85 2.34 -9.81 13.89
C HIS A 85 3.14 -10.01 12.61
N THR A 86 4.20 -9.21 12.45
CA THR A 86 5.12 -9.24 11.30
C THR A 86 6.56 -9.19 11.78
N ASP A 87 7.40 -10.03 11.18
CA ASP A 87 8.83 -10.11 11.50
C ASP A 87 9.65 -9.13 10.65
N VAL A 88 9.02 -8.36 9.75
CA VAL A 88 9.74 -7.54 8.77
C VAL A 88 10.69 -6.53 9.42
N THR A 89 10.32 -5.99 10.59
CA THR A 89 11.13 -5.01 11.32
C THR A 89 12.44 -5.59 11.86
N ASP A 90 12.47 -6.90 12.15
CA ASP A 90 13.67 -7.60 12.64
C ASP A 90 14.66 -7.88 11.50
N HIS A 91 14.20 -7.71 10.26
CA HIS A 91 14.94 -7.99 9.04
C HIS A 91 15.12 -6.75 8.16
N LEU A 92 15.17 -5.56 8.76
CA LEU A 92 15.51 -4.33 8.07
C LEU A 92 17.01 -4.04 8.15
N ILE A 93 17.59 -3.65 7.02
CA ILE A 93 18.91 -3.03 6.96
C ILE A 93 18.69 -1.52 6.83
N VAL A 94 19.08 -0.78 7.88
CA VAL A 94 19.07 0.69 7.85
C VAL A 94 20.45 1.19 7.44
N ARG A 95 20.49 2.01 6.40
CA ARG A 95 21.70 2.71 5.95
C ARG A 95 21.62 4.18 6.38
N PRO A 96 22.66 4.72 7.02
CA PRO A 96 22.71 6.15 7.31
C PRO A 96 22.57 6.97 6.03
N PHE A 97 21.60 7.87 6.02
CA PHE A 97 21.36 8.85 4.97
C PHE A 97 21.04 10.20 5.66
N PRO A 98 21.27 11.37 5.04
CA PRO A 98 21.09 12.64 5.73
C PRO A 98 19.70 12.78 6.39
N GLY A 99 19.69 12.95 7.72
CA GLY A 99 18.49 12.96 8.54
C GLY A 99 18.83 13.01 10.04
N PRO A 100 17.82 13.12 10.93
CA PRO A 100 18.05 13.06 12.37
C PRO A 100 18.59 11.69 12.83
N PRO A 101 19.23 11.58 14.00
CA PRO A 101 19.71 10.31 14.53
C PRO A 101 18.59 9.27 14.66
N GLY A 102 18.80 8.07 14.10
CA GLY A 102 17.80 7.00 14.07
C GLY A 102 16.91 6.97 12.82
N ASP A 103 17.05 7.96 11.94
CA ASP A 103 16.46 7.96 10.61
C ASP A 103 17.46 7.51 9.54
N GLY A 104 16.98 7.22 8.34
CA GLY A 104 17.83 6.80 7.22
C GLY A 104 17.06 6.04 6.15
N ASP A 105 17.81 5.34 5.32
CA ASP A 105 17.25 4.52 4.25
C ASP A 105 17.08 3.08 4.76
N ALA A 106 15.84 2.65 4.96
CA ALA A 106 15.52 1.27 5.34
C ALA A 106 15.21 0.40 4.13
N TYR A 107 15.77 -0.81 4.14
CA TYR A 107 15.55 -1.84 3.14
C TYR A 107 15.21 -3.15 3.84
N ILE A 108 14.35 -3.97 3.24
CA ILE A 108 14.24 -5.37 3.69
C ILE A 108 15.54 -6.07 3.32
N ASP A 109 16.14 -6.78 4.28
CA ASP A 109 17.35 -7.57 4.06
C ASP A 109 17.15 -8.50 2.86
N PRO A 110 17.97 -8.40 1.80
CA PRO A 110 17.87 -9.28 0.64
C PRO A 110 17.86 -10.78 0.97
N ALA A 111 18.47 -11.21 2.08
CA ALA A 111 18.45 -12.58 2.54
C ALA A 111 17.04 -13.06 2.96
N TYR A 112 16.21 -12.15 3.47
CA TYR A 112 14.85 -12.41 3.96
C TYR A 112 13.76 -11.88 3.02
N PHE A 113 14.11 -11.06 2.03
CA PHE A 113 13.16 -10.43 1.11
C PHE A 113 12.19 -11.44 0.49
N ARG A 114 12.71 -12.52 -0.08
CA ARG A 114 11.84 -13.54 -0.69
C ARG A 114 10.90 -14.17 0.34
N THR A 115 11.41 -14.52 1.52
CA THR A 115 10.62 -15.26 2.51
C THR A 115 9.55 -14.41 3.19
N LEU A 116 9.73 -13.09 3.26
CA LEU A 116 8.79 -12.16 3.89
C LEU A 116 7.90 -11.43 2.87
N PHE A 117 8.47 -10.94 1.78
CA PHE A 117 7.79 -10.03 0.86
C PHE A 117 7.14 -10.73 -0.34
N ALA A 118 7.70 -11.85 -0.80
CA ALA A 118 7.35 -12.42 -2.10
C ALA A 118 7.58 -13.95 -2.17
N GLN A 119 7.10 -14.70 -1.17
CA GLN A 119 7.46 -16.11 -1.01
C GLN A 119 6.87 -17.04 -2.07
N ASP A 120 5.85 -16.57 -2.79
CA ASP A 120 5.18 -17.25 -3.90
C ASP A 120 5.86 -16.98 -5.26
N LEU A 121 6.89 -16.14 -5.32
CA LEU A 121 7.63 -15.84 -6.55
C LEU A 121 8.96 -16.63 -6.69
N PRO A 122 9.43 -16.86 -7.94
CA PRO A 122 10.74 -17.46 -8.20
C PRO A 122 11.89 -16.61 -7.66
N ARG A 123 12.98 -17.28 -7.26
CA ARG A 123 14.19 -16.62 -6.72
C ARG A 123 14.80 -15.57 -7.66
N SER A 124 14.78 -15.82 -8.97
CA SER A 124 15.30 -14.88 -9.97
C SER A 124 14.53 -13.55 -9.94
N THR A 125 13.20 -13.62 -9.87
CA THR A 125 12.33 -12.45 -9.77
C THR A 125 12.54 -11.71 -8.45
N THR A 126 12.51 -12.43 -7.32
CA THR A 126 12.67 -11.80 -6.01
C THR A 126 14.07 -11.26 -5.78
N GLY A 127 15.10 -11.86 -6.39
CA GLY A 127 16.47 -11.36 -6.34
C GLY A 127 16.60 -10.00 -7.03
N PHE A 128 15.97 -9.85 -8.20
CA PHE A 128 15.88 -8.55 -8.86
C PHE A 128 15.11 -7.54 -8.01
N MET A 129 13.92 -7.90 -7.51
CA MET A 129 13.10 -7.02 -6.66
C MET A 129 13.84 -6.55 -5.41
N ALA A 130 14.55 -7.45 -4.72
CA ALA A 130 15.34 -7.14 -3.54
C ALA A 130 16.49 -6.17 -3.85
N ALA A 131 17.13 -6.31 -5.03
CA ALA A 131 18.21 -5.44 -5.47
C ALA A 131 17.74 -4.05 -5.92
N THR A 132 16.47 -3.92 -6.34
CA THR A 132 15.89 -2.66 -6.85
C THR A 132 14.94 -2.00 -5.87
N GLN A 133 14.99 -2.37 -4.59
CA GLN A 133 14.20 -1.72 -3.55
C GLN A 133 14.46 -0.21 -3.56
N ARG A 134 13.39 0.58 -3.48
CA ARG A 134 13.49 1.98 -3.07
C ARG A 134 13.48 2.01 -1.54
N PRO A 135 14.34 2.82 -0.90
CA PRO A 135 14.35 2.92 0.55
C PRO A 135 13.06 3.52 1.07
N GLY A 136 12.61 3.04 2.23
CA GLY A 136 11.61 3.73 3.05
C GLY A 136 12.26 4.37 4.26
N ALA A 137 11.71 5.49 4.72
CA ALA A 137 12.14 6.10 5.99
C ALA A 137 11.64 5.25 7.17
N PRO A 138 12.50 4.82 8.13
CA PRO A 138 12.05 4.12 9.34
C PRO A 138 10.95 4.87 10.09
N THR A 139 11.01 6.20 10.10
CA THR A 139 10.01 7.06 10.74
C THR A 139 8.61 6.90 10.16
N ALA A 140 8.49 6.55 8.87
CA ALA A 140 7.21 6.28 8.21
C ALA A 140 6.39 5.18 8.91
N LEU A 141 7.05 4.24 9.57
CA LEU A 141 6.39 3.14 10.29
C LEU A 141 5.57 3.63 11.49
N VAL A 142 6.04 4.70 12.14
CA VAL A 142 5.48 5.20 13.41
C VAL A 142 4.80 6.55 13.28
N THR A 143 4.94 7.24 12.14
CA THR A 143 4.22 8.48 11.86
C THR A 143 2.70 8.25 11.86
N PRO A 144 1.93 9.01 12.66
CA PRO A 144 0.47 8.90 12.67
C PRO A 144 -0.15 9.26 11.32
N SER A 145 -1.19 8.55 10.90
CA SER A 145 -1.95 8.90 9.71
C SER A 145 -2.90 10.08 9.94
N GLY A 146 -3.16 10.86 8.89
CA GLY A 146 -4.21 11.87 8.85
C GLY A 146 -5.61 11.27 8.63
N PRO A 147 -6.63 12.13 8.41
CA PRO A 147 -7.98 11.69 8.14
C PRO A 147 -8.06 10.81 6.88
N PRO A 148 -8.61 9.59 6.96
CA PRO A 148 -8.61 8.68 5.82
C PRO A 148 -9.75 8.94 4.84
N ALA A 149 -9.42 8.96 3.55
CA ALA A 149 -10.36 9.17 2.45
C ALA A 149 -11.40 8.04 2.32
N TRP A 150 -11.11 6.82 2.80
CA TRP A 150 -12.07 5.71 2.75
C TRP A 150 -13.35 5.96 3.55
N ARG A 151 -13.40 6.99 4.41
CA ARG A 151 -14.62 7.41 5.12
C ARG A 151 -15.68 8.00 4.19
N SER A 152 -15.29 8.57 3.06
CA SER A 152 -16.20 9.23 2.12
C SER A 152 -16.07 8.73 0.68
N VAL A 153 -14.98 8.02 0.35
CA VAL A 153 -14.75 7.46 -0.98
C VAL A 153 -14.98 5.94 -0.95
N PRO A 154 -15.81 5.39 -1.87
CA PRO A 154 -15.99 3.95 -2.00
C PRO A 154 -14.67 3.20 -2.13
N SER A 155 -14.56 2.08 -1.42
CA SER A 155 -13.31 1.34 -1.29
C SER A 155 -13.45 -0.12 -1.72
N TRP A 156 -12.39 -0.64 -2.34
CA TRP A 156 -12.19 -2.05 -2.67
C TRP A 156 -10.90 -2.52 -2.03
N TYR A 157 -10.85 -3.79 -1.63
CA TYR A 157 -9.70 -4.32 -0.93
C TYR A 157 -9.40 -5.74 -1.40
N LEU A 158 -8.17 -6.00 -1.83
CA LEU A 158 -7.63 -7.34 -2.05
C LEU A 158 -6.81 -7.75 -0.83
N ILE A 159 -7.28 -8.77 -0.12
CA ILE A 159 -6.61 -9.35 1.04
C ILE A 159 -5.71 -10.49 0.55
N ALA A 160 -4.43 -10.44 0.93
CA ALA A 160 -3.45 -11.48 0.62
C ALA A 160 -3.35 -12.47 1.80
N ARG A 161 -3.84 -13.70 1.62
CA ARG A 161 -3.96 -14.70 2.70
C ARG A 161 -2.65 -15.16 3.29
N GLN A 162 -1.55 -14.99 2.57
CA GLN A 162 -0.22 -15.42 2.98
C GLN A 162 0.72 -14.23 3.14
N ASP A 163 0.19 -13.01 3.28
CA ASP A 163 1.01 -11.84 3.53
C ASP A 163 1.78 -11.98 4.85
N ARG A 164 3.09 -11.65 4.82
CA ARG A 164 4.00 -11.68 5.97
C ARG A 164 4.62 -10.31 6.25
N ILE A 165 4.18 -9.29 5.52
CA ILE A 165 4.53 -7.89 5.73
C ILE A 165 3.38 -7.23 6.49
N ILE A 166 2.16 -7.31 5.95
CA ILE A 166 0.93 -6.85 6.59
C ILE A 166 0.11 -8.08 6.95
N PRO A 167 -0.08 -8.40 8.24
CA PRO A 167 -0.76 -9.64 8.61
C PRO A 167 -2.20 -9.70 8.06
N PRO A 168 -2.67 -10.85 7.51
CA PRO A 168 -3.98 -10.93 6.87
C PRO A 168 -5.16 -10.57 7.79
N GLU A 169 -5.03 -10.80 9.09
CA GLU A 169 -5.96 -10.36 10.13
C GLU A 169 -6.03 -8.84 10.24
N ALA A 170 -4.90 -8.15 10.13
CA ALA A 170 -4.85 -6.69 10.09
C ALA A 170 -5.47 -6.15 8.80
N GLU A 171 -5.16 -6.76 7.65
CA GLU A 171 -5.81 -6.44 6.37
C GLU A 171 -7.33 -6.57 6.44
N ARG A 172 -7.84 -7.70 6.97
CA ARG A 172 -9.27 -7.92 7.18
C ARG A 172 -9.89 -6.88 8.11
N ALA A 173 -9.22 -6.56 9.22
CA ALA A 173 -9.70 -5.56 10.17
C ALA A 173 -9.81 -4.18 9.53
N MET A 174 -8.77 -3.76 8.81
CA MET A 174 -8.74 -2.48 8.09
C MET A 174 -9.77 -2.44 6.96
N ALA A 175 -9.89 -3.49 6.14
CA ALA A 175 -10.87 -3.57 5.07
C ALA A 175 -12.31 -3.50 5.59
N LYS A 176 -12.59 -4.20 6.69
CA LYS A 176 -13.90 -4.14 7.38
C LYS A 176 -14.18 -2.72 7.90
N ARG A 177 -13.21 -2.09 8.56
CA ARG A 177 -13.33 -0.71 9.07
C ARG A 177 -13.60 0.29 7.93
N ALA A 178 -12.96 0.09 6.78
CA ALA A 178 -13.15 0.91 5.58
C ALA A 178 -14.48 0.64 4.84
N GLY A 179 -15.28 -0.34 5.27
CA GLY A 179 -16.49 -0.74 4.55
C GLY A 179 -16.22 -1.21 3.12
N ALA A 180 -15.01 -1.74 2.86
CA ALA A 180 -14.55 -2.04 1.52
C ALA A 180 -15.25 -3.27 0.94
N THR A 181 -15.44 -3.27 -0.38
CA THR A 181 -15.75 -4.50 -1.11
C THR A 181 -14.49 -5.37 -1.19
N THR A 182 -14.51 -6.52 -0.52
CA THR A 182 -13.32 -7.37 -0.39
C THR A 182 -13.27 -8.51 -1.40
N VAL A 183 -12.05 -8.88 -1.78
CA VAL A 183 -11.70 -10.18 -2.36
C VAL A 183 -10.49 -10.69 -1.60
N GLU A 184 -10.42 -11.99 -1.35
CA GLU A 184 -9.33 -12.60 -0.59
C GLU A 184 -8.73 -13.74 -1.41
N ILE A 185 -7.40 -13.76 -1.56
CA ILE A 185 -6.69 -14.72 -2.43
C ILE A 185 -5.46 -15.31 -1.76
N ASP A 186 -5.05 -16.51 -2.18
CA ASP A 186 -3.81 -17.15 -1.73
C ASP A 186 -2.59 -16.52 -2.43
N SER A 187 -2.18 -15.35 -1.94
CA SER A 187 -1.03 -14.58 -2.43
C SER A 187 -0.09 -14.18 -1.29
N SER A 188 1.18 -13.97 -1.62
CA SER A 188 2.10 -13.15 -0.80
C SER A 188 1.70 -11.67 -0.83
N HIS A 189 2.51 -10.82 -0.19
CA HIS A 189 2.34 -9.37 -0.15
C HIS A 189 2.30 -8.71 -1.54
N VAL A 190 2.92 -9.31 -2.56
CA VAL A 190 3.01 -8.73 -3.92
C VAL A 190 2.02 -9.34 -4.90
N ALA A 191 0.73 -9.29 -4.57
CA ALA A 191 -0.35 -9.86 -5.37
C ALA A 191 -0.40 -9.35 -6.82
N MET A 192 0.05 -8.12 -7.09
CA MET A 192 0.12 -7.59 -8.47
C MET A 192 1.20 -8.26 -9.32
N MET A 193 2.18 -8.92 -8.70
CA MET A 193 3.24 -9.66 -9.38
C MET A 193 2.88 -11.14 -9.55
N SER A 194 2.31 -11.77 -8.52
CA SER A 194 1.96 -13.21 -8.57
C SER A 194 0.56 -13.47 -9.15
N HIS A 195 -0.40 -12.57 -8.95
CA HIS A 195 -1.81 -12.70 -9.36
C HIS A 195 -2.32 -11.43 -10.09
N PRO A 196 -1.65 -10.98 -11.16
CA PRO A 196 -1.96 -9.70 -11.82
C PRO A 196 -3.41 -9.59 -12.33
N ASP A 197 -4.01 -10.71 -12.75
CA ASP A 197 -5.39 -10.75 -13.24
C ASP A 197 -6.39 -10.49 -12.11
N MET A 198 -6.15 -11.02 -10.91
CA MET A 198 -7.01 -10.80 -9.74
C MET A 198 -6.99 -9.34 -9.31
N VAL A 199 -5.81 -8.73 -9.28
CA VAL A 199 -5.65 -7.29 -8.99
C VAL A 199 -6.33 -6.46 -10.08
N THR A 200 -6.08 -6.76 -11.35
CA THR A 200 -6.67 -6.03 -12.49
C THR A 200 -8.20 -6.10 -12.46
N ASN A 201 -8.77 -7.27 -12.17
CA ASN A 201 -10.22 -7.45 -12.08
C ASN A 201 -10.83 -6.63 -10.94
N LEU A 202 -10.17 -6.55 -9.79
CA LEU A 202 -10.65 -5.71 -8.69
C LEU A 202 -10.62 -4.22 -9.08
N ILE A 203 -9.53 -3.76 -9.70
CA ILE A 203 -9.41 -2.38 -10.18
C ILE A 203 -10.50 -2.08 -11.21
N LEU A 204 -10.78 -2.99 -12.15
CA LEU A 204 -11.83 -2.82 -13.15
C LEU A 204 -13.23 -2.79 -12.53
N ARG A 205 -13.49 -3.54 -11.45
CA ARG A 205 -14.76 -3.49 -10.72
C ARG A 205 -14.95 -2.13 -10.03
N ALA A 206 -13.89 -1.61 -9.43
CA ALA A 206 -13.88 -0.26 -8.88
C ALA A 206 -14.13 0.76 -10.00
N ALA A 207 -13.41 0.63 -11.12
CA ALA A 207 -13.45 1.53 -12.27
C ALA A 207 -14.72 1.44 -13.15
N ARG A 208 -15.74 0.70 -12.74
CA ARG A 208 -17.03 0.57 -13.45
C ARG A 208 -18.22 0.98 -12.59
N GLN A 209 -17.99 1.51 -11.39
CA GLN A 209 -19.08 2.06 -10.59
C GLN A 209 -19.70 3.28 -11.29
N PRO A 210 -21.01 3.52 -11.10
CA PRO A 210 -21.60 4.81 -11.46
C PRO A 210 -21.13 5.89 -10.46
N TRP A 211 -20.66 7.02 -10.96
CA TRP A 211 -20.18 8.18 -10.18
C TRP A 211 -20.59 9.51 -10.80
#